data_AF-A0A6C0K0Q2-F1
#
_entry.id   AF-A0A6C0K0Q2-F1
#
_cell.length_a   1.000
_cell.length_b   1.000
_cell.length_c   1.000
_cell.angle_alpha   90.00
_cell.angle_beta   90.00
_cell.angle_gamma   90.00
#
_symmetry.space_group_name_H-M   'P 1'
#
loop_
_entity.id
_entity.type
_entity.pdbx_description
1 polymer ?
#
loop_
_entity_poly.entity_id
_entity_poly.type
_entity_poly.pdbx_seq_one_letter_code
_entity_poly.pdbx_strand_id
1 'polypeptide(L)'
;MPNYHDMSLVELKQEAKNHTPKIKQYYIKSRAELISILSMNKFSDEMILAKKTITELRKEAKEKNYAGIWKLRRSELVELLYPSTKKENKDDDRRDKHDDPKKGERQ
;
A
#
# COMPACT_ATOMS: atom_id res chain seq x y z
N MET A 1 -16.54 -13.54 14.31
CA MET A 1 -16.48 -12.80 13.03
C MET A 1 -17.65 -11.85 13.00
N PRO A 2 -17.45 -10.53 12.79
CA PRO A 2 -18.54 -9.59 12.66
C PRO A 2 -19.43 -9.98 11.47
N ASN A 3 -20.75 -9.89 11.62
CA ASN A 3 -21.65 -10.10 10.48
C ASN A 3 -21.74 -8.84 9.63
N TYR A 4 -20.89 -8.73 8.60
CA TYR A 4 -20.88 -7.57 7.70
C TYR A 4 -22.15 -7.44 6.85
N HIS A 5 -22.93 -8.51 6.69
CA HIS A 5 -24.17 -8.47 5.92
C HIS A 5 -25.30 -7.69 6.60
N ASP A 6 -25.24 -7.51 7.92
CA ASP A 6 -26.24 -6.76 8.68
C ASP A 6 -25.86 -5.28 8.85
N MET A 7 -24.62 -4.90 8.53
CA MET A 7 -24.12 -3.54 8.67
C MET A 7 -24.61 -2.60 7.55
N SER A 8 -24.87 -1.36 7.90
CA SER A 8 -25.11 -0.28 6.96
C SER A 8 -23.85 0.08 6.15
N LEU A 9 -24.01 0.78 5.02
CA LEU A 9 -22.87 1.24 4.22
C LEU A 9 -21.92 2.15 5.01
N VAL A 10 -22.45 2.93 5.95
CA VAL A 10 -21.65 3.83 6.80
C VAL A 10 -20.79 3.02 7.77
N GLU A 11 -21.36 2.02 8.42
CA GLU A 11 -20.64 1.10 9.31
C GLU A 11 -19.58 0.31 8.54
N LEU A 12 -19.91 -0.21 7.35
CA LEU A 12 -18.93 -0.90 6.49
C LEU A 12 -17.76 -0.01 6.09
N LYS A 13 -18.02 1.27 5.77
CA LYS A 13 -16.95 2.22 5.46
C LYS A 13 -16.09 2.53 6.69
N GLN A 14 -16.71 2.64 7.86
CA GLN A 14 -15.99 2.88 9.11
C GLN A 14 -15.12 1.68 9.51
N GLU A 15 -15.64 0.46 9.35
CA GLU A 15 -14.89 -0.77 9.58
C GLU A 15 -13.72 -0.86 8.59
N ALA A 16 -13.98 -0.60 7.30
CA ALA A 16 -12.95 -0.61 6.28
C ALA A 16 -11.85 0.45 6.49
N LYS A 17 -12.19 1.57 7.13
CA LYS A 17 -11.24 2.62 7.52
C LYS A 17 -10.31 2.16 8.65
N ASN A 18 -10.85 1.43 9.62
CA ASN A 18 -10.12 0.97 10.81
C ASN A 18 -9.42 -0.39 10.61
N HIS A 19 -9.76 -1.09 9.53
CA HIS A 19 -9.18 -2.38 9.20
C HIS A 19 -7.65 -2.32 9.05
N THR A 20 -6.98 -3.33 9.58
CA THR A 20 -5.53 -3.55 9.42
C THR A 20 -5.33 -4.91 8.78
N PRO A 21 -4.85 -5.00 7.53
CA PRO A 21 -4.25 -3.95 6.69
C PRO A 21 -5.24 -2.91 6.12
N LYS A 22 -4.78 -1.66 5.90
CA LYS A 22 -5.64 -0.56 5.40
C LYS A 22 -6.19 -0.85 3.99
N ILE A 23 -7.50 -0.64 3.81
CA ILE A 23 -8.16 -0.81 2.50
C ILE A 23 -8.02 0.47 1.66
N LYS A 24 -7.51 0.36 0.44
CA LYS A 24 -7.46 1.49 -0.51
C LYS A 24 -8.86 1.80 -1.05
N GLN A 25 -9.18 3.09 -1.17
CA GLN A 25 -10.39 3.58 -1.84
C GLN A 25 -11.71 3.03 -1.27
N TYR A 26 -11.75 2.62 0.01
CA TYR A 26 -12.97 2.08 0.64
C TYR A 26 -14.19 3.02 0.54
N TYR A 27 -13.97 4.33 0.51
CA TYR A 27 -15.05 5.33 0.49
C TYR A 27 -15.83 5.37 -0.84
N ILE A 28 -15.22 4.93 -1.94
CA ILE A 28 -15.87 4.82 -3.26
C ILE A 28 -16.41 3.42 -3.55
N LYS A 29 -16.10 2.42 -2.72
CA LYS A 29 -16.56 1.04 -2.92
C LYS A 29 -18.03 0.89 -2.58
N SER A 30 -18.70 0.02 -3.33
CA SER A 30 -20.09 -0.36 -3.09
C SER A 30 -20.24 -1.20 -1.82
N ARG A 31 -21.47 -1.34 -1.32
CA ARG A 31 -21.78 -2.18 -0.16
C ARG A 31 -21.33 -3.62 -0.36
N ALA A 32 -21.62 -4.19 -1.52
CA ALA A 32 -21.27 -5.57 -1.87
C ALA A 32 -19.74 -5.77 -1.90
N GLU A 33 -18.99 -4.84 -2.50
CA GLU A 33 -17.53 -4.88 -2.50
C GLU A 33 -16.94 -4.77 -1.09
N LEU A 34 -17.46 -3.87 -0.26
CA LEU A 34 -16.98 -3.71 1.11
C LEU A 34 -17.22 -4.96 1.94
N ILE A 35 -18.40 -5.58 1.83
CA ILE A 35 -18.70 -6.85 2.50
C ILE A 35 -17.75 -7.94 2.00
N SER A 36 -17.58 -8.06 0.68
CA SER A 36 -16.70 -9.06 0.09
C SER A 36 -15.27 -8.92 0.63
N ILE A 37 -14.72 -7.69 0.61
CA ILE A 37 -13.36 -7.40 1.10
C ILE A 37 -13.23 -7.67 2.60
N LEU A 38 -14.16 -7.16 3.42
CA LEU A 38 -14.11 -7.33 4.87
C LEU A 38 -14.32 -8.78 5.30
N SER A 39 -15.04 -9.57 4.49
CA SER A 39 -15.25 -11.00 4.73
C SER A 39 -14.07 -11.86 4.28
N MET A 40 -13.05 -11.30 3.62
CA MET A 40 -11.87 -12.05 3.21
C MET A 40 -11.04 -12.44 4.44
N ASN A 41 -10.71 -13.73 4.58
CA ASN A 41 -9.84 -14.21 5.65
C ASN A 41 -8.40 -13.68 5.55
N LYS A 42 -7.94 -13.38 4.33
CA LYS A 42 -6.62 -12.82 4.07
C LYS A 42 -6.68 -11.90 2.86
N PHE A 43 -6.14 -10.70 3.00
CA PHE A 43 -6.03 -9.76 1.88
C PHE A 43 -4.91 -10.18 0.93
N SER A 44 -5.09 -9.89 -0.36
CA SER A 44 -4.03 -10.10 -1.34
C SER A 44 -2.84 -9.18 -1.06
N ASP A 45 -1.64 -9.63 -1.43
CA ASP A 45 -0.42 -8.86 -1.23
C ASP A 45 -0.52 -7.48 -1.90
N GLU A 46 -1.16 -7.38 -3.07
CA GLU A 46 -1.43 -6.11 -3.77
C GLU A 46 -2.24 -5.12 -2.91
N MET A 47 -3.31 -5.59 -2.26
CA MET A 47 -4.15 -4.74 -1.41
C MET A 47 -3.36 -4.20 -0.22
N ILE A 48 -2.51 -5.04 0.36
CA ILE A 48 -1.64 -4.67 1.49
C ILE A 48 -0.61 -3.63 1.03
N LEU A 49 0.09 -3.92 -0.07
CA LEU A 49 1.13 -3.07 -0.64
C LEU A 49 0.61 -1.70 -1.09
N ALA A 50 -0.64 -1.62 -1.58
CA ALA A 50 -1.23 -0.38 -2.05
C ALA A 50 -1.34 0.73 -0.98
N LYS A 51 -1.33 0.36 0.31
CA LYS A 51 -1.34 1.31 1.43
C LYS A 51 -0.09 1.28 2.30
N LYS A 52 0.72 0.23 2.21
CA LYS A 52 1.96 0.13 2.97
C LYS A 52 2.96 1.19 2.53
N THR A 53 3.52 1.95 3.45
CA THR A 53 4.56 2.96 3.20
C THR A 53 5.96 2.32 3.15
N ILE A 54 6.96 3.06 2.66
CA ILE A 54 8.36 2.61 2.70
C ILE A 54 8.84 2.36 4.14
N THR A 55 8.38 3.16 5.10
CA THR A 55 8.72 2.99 6.52
C THR A 55 8.15 1.70 7.10
N GLU A 56 6.89 1.37 6.76
CA GLU A 56 6.27 0.10 7.17
C GLU A 56 6.91 -1.11 6.49
N LEU A 57 7.30 -0.99 5.21
CA LEU A 57 8.07 -2.01 4.52
C LEU A 57 9.43 -2.24 5.18
N ARG A 58 10.15 -1.17 5.55
CA ARG A 58 11.41 -1.28 6.30
C ARG A 58 11.22 -1.90 7.67
N LYS A 59 10.14 -1.56 8.38
CA LYS A 59 9.81 -2.16 9.67
C LYS A 59 9.60 -3.66 9.54
N GLU A 60 8.81 -4.10 8.56
CA GLU A 60 8.59 -5.53 8.30
C GLU A 60 9.89 -6.23 7.90
N ALA A 61 10.71 -5.60 7.06
CA ALA A 61 12.00 -6.16 6.67
C ALA A 61 12.95 -6.32 7.86
N LYS A 62 12.91 -5.37 8.81
CA LYS A 62 13.63 -5.46 10.08
C LYS A 62 13.10 -6.59 10.95
N GLU A 63 11.78 -6.74 11.07
CA GLU A 63 11.14 -7.82 11.83
C GLU A 63 11.48 -9.20 11.25
N LYS A 64 11.70 -9.29 9.94
CA LYS A 64 12.19 -10.49 9.25
C LYS A 64 13.72 -10.66 9.27
N ASN A 65 14.45 -9.83 10.03
CA ASN A 65 15.91 -9.86 10.18
C ASN A 65 16.71 -9.63 8.88
N TYR A 66 16.17 -8.87 7.91
CA TYR A 66 16.95 -8.46 6.74
C TYR A 66 17.95 -7.34 7.09
N ALA A 67 19.19 -7.50 6.64
CA ALA A 67 20.23 -6.48 6.75
C ALA A 67 20.18 -5.47 5.58
N GLY A 68 20.72 -4.27 5.78
CA GLY A 68 20.88 -3.29 4.68
C GLY A 68 19.58 -2.61 4.19
N ILE A 69 18.45 -2.79 4.87
CA ILE A 69 17.11 -2.29 4.49
C ILE A 69 17.02 -0.78 4.23
N TRP A 70 17.92 0.02 4.82
CA TRP A 70 17.94 1.47 4.68
C TRP A 70 18.40 1.92 3.29
N LYS A 71 19.21 1.09 2.61
CA LYS A 71 19.70 1.35 1.25
C LYS A 71 18.68 0.95 0.18
N LEU A 72 17.73 0.09 0.53
CA LEU A 72 16.73 -0.43 -0.39
C LEU A 72 15.63 0.60 -0.67
N ARG A 73 15.25 0.67 -1.95
CA ARG A 73 14.09 1.39 -2.45
C ARG A 73 12.81 0.61 -2.16
N ARG A 74 11.67 1.27 -2.35
CA ARG A 74 10.35 0.66 -2.14
C ARG A 74 10.18 -0.62 -2.98
N SER A 75 10.50 -0.58 -4.27
CA SER A 75 10.39 -1.73 -5.17
C SER A 75 11.22 -2.91 -4.68
N GLU A 76 12.49 -2.67 -4.34
CA GLU A 76 13.39 -3.69 -3.81
C GLU A 76 12.89 -4.30 -2.49
N LEU A 77 12.35 -3.47 -1.58
CA LEU A 77 11.74 -3.96 -0.34
C LEU A 77 10.49 -4.80 -0.61
N VAL A 78 9.67 -4.41 -1.59
CA VAL A 78 8.50 -5.20 -2.00
C VAL A 78 8.93 -6.53 -2.58
N GLU A 79 9.92 -6.56 -3.47
CA GLU A 79 10.43 -7.80 -4.04
C GLU A 79 11.00 -8.76 -2.99
N LEU A 80 11.68 -8.21 -1.98
CA LEU A 80 12.23 -8.98 -0.87
C LEU A 80 11.14 -9.54 0.06
N LEU A 81 10.09 -8.77 0.32
CA LEU A 81 9.04 -9.11 1.28
C LEU A 81 7.88 -9.90 0.66
N TYR A 82 7.60 -9.69 -0.63
CA TYR A 82 6.45 -10.18 -1.38
C TYR A 82 6.87 -10.64 -2.79
N PRO A 83 7.70 -11.69 -2.93
CA PRO A 83 8.22 -12.13 -4.23
C PRO A 83 7.14 -12.60 -5.21
N SER A 84 5.95 -12.94 -4.73
CA SER A 84 4.81 -13.43 -5.52
C SER A 84 4.11 -12.35 -6.36
N THR A 85 4.32 -11.05 -6.07
CA THR A 85 3.68 -9.95 -6.81
C THR A 85 4.40 -9.60 -8.12
N LYS A 86 5.40 -10.42 -8.53
CA LYS A 86 6.23 -10.20 -9.73
C LYS A 86 5.49 -10.24 -11.07
N LYS A 87 4.21 -10.62 -11.12
CA LYS A 87 3.53 -10.80 -12.41
C LYS A 87 3.10 -9.51 -13.12
N GLU A 88 3.11 -8.34 -12.49
CA GLU A 88 2.49 -7.13 -13.10
C GLU A 88 3.26 -5.80 -13.06
N ASN A 89 4.51 -5.72 -12.58
CA ASN A 89 5.27 -4.44 -12.64
C ASN A 89 6.64 -4.64 -13.31
N LYS A 90 6.62 -4.76 -14.64
CA LYS A 90 7.67 -4.18 -15.48
C LYS A 90 7.10 -2.86 -15.99
N ASP A 91 7.93 -1.82 -16.02
CA ASP A 91 7.62 -0.41 -16.35
C ASP A 91 7.07 0.36 -15.12
N ASP A 92 7.66 1.42 -14.58
CA ASP A 92 8.35 2.54 -15.21
C ASP A 92 9.70 2.88 -14.57
N ASP A 93 10.74 2.75 -15.38
CA ASP A 93 12.01 3.44 -15.24
C ASP A 93 11.91 4.73 -16.09
N ARG A 94 11.52 5.87 -15.49
CA ARG A 94 11.65 7.20 -16.12
C ARG A 94 11.46 8.36 -15.12
N ARG A 95 12.61 8.85 -14.66
CA ARG A 95 13.02 10.27 -14.46
C ARG A 95 11.97 11.25 -13.90
N ASP A 96 12.31 11.89 -12.78
CA ASP A 96 12.25 13.35 -12.75
C ASP A 96 13.51 13.90 -12.06
N LYS A 97 14.38 14.50 -12.88
CA LYS A 97 15.51 15.30 -12.43
C LYS A 97 14.93 16.69 -12.16
N HIS A 98 14.87 17.10 -10.90
CA HIS A 98 14.68 18.51 -10.59
C HIS A 98 15.91 19.27 -11.10
N ASP A 99 15.79 19.89 -12.28
CA ASP A 99 16.68 20.96 -12.72
C ASP A 99 16.38 22.19 -11.86
N ASP A 100 17.31 22.51 -10.97
CA ASP A 100 17.31 23.69 -10.11
C ASP A 100 17.61 24.93 -10.97
N PRO A 101 16.71 25.90 -11.12
CA PRO A 101 17.02 27.09 -11.91
C PRO A 101 17.98 27.99 -11.11
N LYS A 102 19.22 28.08 -11.59
CA LYS A 102 20.23 29.04 -11.13
C LYS A 102 19.64 30.46 -11.08
N LYS A 103 19.72 31.08 -9.90
CA LYS A 103 19.57 32.53 -9.69
C LYS A 103 20.40 33.29 -10.73
N GLY A 104 19.74 34.18 -11.48
CA GLY A 104 20.38 35.22 -12.27
C GLY A 104 19.92 36.58 -11.78
N GLU A 105 20.87 37.34 -11.22
CA GLU A 105 20.77 38.74 -10.84
C GLU A 105 20.17 39.59 -11.96
N ARG A 106 19.31 40.56 -11.60
CA ARG A 106 19.05 41.73 -12.43
C ARG A 106 19.59 42.95 -11.69
N GLN A 107 20.56 43.60 -12.32
CA GLN A 107 20.96 44.99 -12.06
C GLN A 107 19.85 45.95 -12.47
#